data_AF-A0A959Z9V1-F1
#
_entry.id   AF-A0A959Z9V1-F1
#
_cell.length_a   1.000
_cell.length_b   1.000
_cell.length_c   1.000
_cell.angle_alpha   90.00
_cell.angle_beta   90.00
_cell.angle_gamma   90.00
#
_symmetry.space_group_name_H-M   'P 1'
#
loop_
_entity.id
_entity.type
_entity.pdbx_description
1 polymer ?
#
loop_
_entity_poly.entity_id
_entity_poly.type
_entity_poly.pdbx_seq_one_letter_code
_entity_poly.pdbx_strand_id
1 'polypeptide(L)'
;YFWEYPDAEDFYNLLSGKWEDGTPFLYGGNGSFSLGAVGPECKYFYPRDSDPVNWGTGCVWPNAGYNQNGLNWTEEEAGNQPNDKRGVSSVGPFDLPAGESFEFDFAYPWARAYDGDPWSSALLLKERAAYIREKFQNDPEFFSGVKDFKVPKSSLTITPNPVSEMLRVTLPGETTGIITIFNSMGVPVLSISVNHQSVKNINVSALENGIYILILEDGD
;
A
#
# COMPACT_ATOMS: atom_id res chain seq x y z
N TYR A 1 4.86 -3.32 -30.15
CA TYR A 1 3.54 -3.27 -29.52
C TYR A 1 3.55 -2.08 -28.59
N PHE A 2 2.79 -1.04 -28.95
CA PHE A 2 2.58 0.12 -28.08
C PHE A 2 1.65 -0.34 -26.96
N TRP A 3 2.05 -0.12 -25.72
CA TRP A 3 1.17 -0.34 -24.57
C TRP A 3 0.03 0.69 -24.66
N GLU A 4 -1.17 0.23 -25.04
CA GLU A 4 -2.39 0.92 -24.60
C GLU A 4 -2.40 0.88 -23.06
N TYR A 5 -2.89 1.94 -22.44
CA TYR A 5 -2.92 2.02 -20.97
C TYR A 5 -3.74 0.84 -20.44
N PRO A 6 -3.18 -0.03 -19.60
CA PRO A 6 -3.90 -1.20 -19.10
C PRO A 6 -5.14 -0.73 -18.34
N ASP A 7 -6.26 -1.41 -18.54
CA ASP A 7 -7.48 -1.14 -17.77
C ASP A 7 -7.38 -1.81 -16.39
N ALA A 8 -8.29 -1.47 -15.48
CA ALA A 8 -8.25 -1.98 -14.10
C ALA A 8 -8.26 -3.53 -14.02
N GLU A 9 -8.89 -4.19 -15.01
CA GLU A 9 -8.93 -5.65 -15.11
C GLU A 9 -7.57 -6.25 -15.43
N ASP A 10 -6.78 -5.62 -16.30
CA ASP A 10 -5.45 -6.08 -16.69
C ASP A 10 -4.50 -6.08 -15.47
N PHE A 11 -4.52 -4.99 -14.69
CA PHE A 11 -3.75 -4.90 -13.46
C PHE A 11 -4.18 -5.98 -12.44
N TYR A 12 -5.48 -6.22 -12.30
CA TYR A 12 -5.99 -7.25 -11.40
C TYR A 12 -5.58 -8.66 -11.84
N ASN A 13 -5.59 -8.94 -13.14
CA ASN A 13 -5.12 -10.19 -13.69
C ASN A 13 -3.63 -10.40 -13.37
N LEU A 14 -2.78 -9.41 -13.61
CA LEU A 14 -1.35 -9.50 -13.28
C LEU A 14 -1.11 -9.74 -11.78
N LEU A 15 -1.86 -9.06 -10.91
CA LEU A 15 -1.78 -9.23 -9.46
C LEU A 15 -2.28 -10.61 -8.98
N SER A 16 -3.12 -11.28 -9.76
CA SER A 16 -3.68 -12.59 -9.43
C SER A 16 -2.98 -13.77 -10.13
N GLY A 17 -1.84 -13.53 -10.79
CA GLY A 17 -1.06 -14.57 -11.45
C GLY A 17 -1.55 -14.92 -12.85
N LYS A 18 -2.12 -13.95 -13.57
CA LYS A 18 -2.68 -14.10 -14.91
C LYS A 18 -2.18 -13.02 -15.86
N TRP A 19 -2.11 -13.33 -17.14
CA TRP A 19 -1.90 -12.35 -18.21
C TRP A 19 -3.13 -11.48 -18.42
N GLU A 20 -2.97 -10.39 -19.17
CA GLU A 20 -4.05 -9.44 -19.50
C GLU A 20 -5.26 -10.16 -20.15
N ASP A 21 -5.00 -11.17 -20.97
CA ASP A 21 -6.04 -12.03 -21.59
C ASP A 21 -6.72 -13.02 -20.62
N GLY A 22 -6.38 -12.96 -19.33
CA GLY A 22 -6.91 -13.81 -18.27
C GLY A 22 -6.29 -15.21 -18.22
N THR A 23 -5.36 -15.54 -19.12
CA THR A 23 -4.67 -16.84 -19.08
C THR A 23 -3.71 -16.91 -17.90
N PRO A 24 -3.61 -18.06 -17.21
CA PRO A 24 -2.73 -18.19 -16.07
C PRO A 24 -1.26 -18.17 -16.50
N PHE A 25 -0.44 -17.62 -15.62
CA PHE A 25 1.00 -17.74 -15.69
C PHE A 25 1.45 -19.20 -15.58
N LEU A 26 2.45 -19.59 -16.37
CA LEU A 26 3.02 -20.94 -16.37
C LEU A 26 4.48 -20.92 -15.92
N TYR A 27 4.89 -21.95 -15.19
CA TYR A 27 6.27 -22.09 -14.72
C TYR A 27 7.25 -22.29 -15.88
N GLY A 28 8.37 -21.57 -15.86
CA GLY A 28 9.44 -21.64 -16.85
C GLY A 28 9.35 -20.56 -17.95
N GLY A 29 10.45 -20.37 -18.68
CA GLY A 29 10.53 -19.36 -19.76
C GLY A 29 10.09 -17.98 -19.29
N ASN A 30 9.28 -17.28 -20.08
CA ASN A 30 8.65 -16.01 -19.70
C ASN A 30 7.15 -16.17 -19.39
N GLY A 31 6.71 -17.29 -18.81
CA GLY A 31 5.38 -17.40 -18.21
C GLY A 31 4.25 -17.88 -19.13
N SER A 32 4.55 -18.30 -20.36
CA SER A 32 3.59 -18.93 -21.28
C SER A 32 4.26 -19.96 -22.19
N PHE A 33 3.51 -20.94 -22.71
CA PHE A 33 4.07 -21.98 -23.58
C PHE A 33 4.74 -21.41 -24.84
N SER A 34 4.16 -20.37 -25.43
CA SER A 34 4.76 -19.64 -26.57
C SER A 34 6.07 -18.94 -26.23
N LEU A 35 6.33 -18.74 -24.94
CA LEU A 35 7.53 -18.09 -24.40
C LEU A 35 8.40 -19.08 -23.60
N GLY A 36 8.29 -20.38 -23.89
CA GLY A 36 9.17 -21.42 -23.33
C GLY A 36 8.80 -21.94 -21.94
N ALA A 37 7.60 -21.63 -21.43
CA ALA A 37 7.12 -22.23 -20.19
C ALA A 37 6.86 -23.73 -20.36
N VAL A 38 7.02 -24.47 -19.27
CA VAL A 38 6.84 -25.92 -19.21
C VAL A 38 5.70 -26.34 -18.29
N GLY A 39 5.17 -25.40 -17.49
CA GLY A 39 4.11 -25.66 -16.53
C GLY A 39 4.60 -26.30 -15.23
N PRO A 40 3.73 -26.40 -14.21
CA PRO A 40 2.31 -26.08 -14.18
C PRO A 40 2.04 -24.57 -14.05
N GLU A 41 0.78 -24.18 -13.79
CA GLU A 41 0.42 -22.80 -13.45
C GLU A 41 1.22 -22.31 -12.22
N CYS A 42 1.63 -21.04 -12.25
CA CYS A 42 2.43 -20.45 -11.18
C CYS A 42 1.94 -19.04 -10.79
N LYS A 43 2.22 -18.63 -9.55
CA LYS A 43 1.80 -17.33 -9.00
C LYS A 43 2.82 -16.20 -9.20
N TYR A 44 4.08 -16.55 -9.44
CA TYR A 44 5.19 -15.60 -9.59
C TYR A 44 6.29 -16.20 -10.45
N PHE A 45 7.13 -15.34 -10.99
CA PHE A 45 8.22 -15.72 -11.90
C PHE A 45 9.56 -15.76 -11.19
N TYR A 46 10.48 -16.53 -11.76
CA TYR A 46 11.91 -16.50 -11.44
C TYR A 46 12.25 -16.68 -9.94
N PRO A 47 11.65 -17.66 -9.22
CA PRO A 47 11.89 -17.82 -7.79
C PRO A 47 13.32 -18.27 -7.47
N ARG A 48 14.09 -18.73 -8.46
CA ARG A 48 15.41 -19.34 -8.28
C ARG A 48 15.35 -20.44 -7.21
N ASP A 49 16.01 -20.23 -6.07
CA ASP A 49 16.11 -21.12 -4.92
C ASP A 49 15.21 -20.70 -3.75
N SER A 50 14.43 -19.62 -3.90
CA SER A 50 13.59 -19.08 -2.83
C SER A 50 12.26 -19.82 -2.65
N ASP A 51 11.90 -20.73 -3.57
CA ASP A 51 10.69 -21.55 -3.50
C ASP A 51 11.01 -23.07 -3.55
N PRO A 52 11.69 -23.62 -2.53
CA PRO A 52 12.14 -25.02 -2.53
C PRO A 52 11.00 -26.03 -2.44
N VAL A 53 9.81 -25.59 -2.02
CA VAL A 53 8.61 -26.45 -1.87
C VAL A 53 7.59 -26.23 -2.97
N ASN A 54 7.90 -25.39 -3.97
CA ASN A 54 7.03 -25.06 -5.08
C ASN A 54 5.68 -24.44 -4.66
N TRP A 55 5.67 -23.58 -3.63
CA TRP A 55 4.46 -22.89 -3.17
C TRP A 55 3.81 -22.05 -4.28
N GLY A 56 4.62 -21.52 -5.18
CA GLY A 56 4.20 -20.74 -6.34
C GLY A 56 3.35 -21.54 -7.31
N THR A 57 3.47 -22.87 -7.32
CA THR A 57 2.71 -23.79 -8.16
C THR A 57 1.76 -24.68 -7.36
N GLY A 58 1.43 -24.29 -6.12
CA GLY A 58 0.56 -25.09 -5.24
C GLY A 58 1.20 -26.42 -4.81
N CYS A 59 2.51 -26.42 -4.61
CA CYS A 59 3.34 -27.59 -4.26
C CYS A 59 3.44 -28.65 -5.37
N VAL A 60 3.08 -28.29 -6.61
CA VAL A 60 3.22 -29.18 -7.77
C VAL A 60 4.59 -28.99 -8.40
N TRP A 61 5.32 -30.08 -8.58
CA TRP A 61 6.64 -30.05 -9.21
C TRP A 61 6.57 -29.55 -10.65
N PRO A 62 7.38 -28.55 -11.03
CA PRO A 62 7.45 -28.12 -12.41
C PRO A 62 8.06 -29.18 -13.33
N ASN A 63 7.66 -29.13 -14.59
CA ASN A 63 8.17 -30.04 -15.63
C ASN A 63 9.64 -29.75 -15.97
N ALA A 64 10.22 -30.55 -16.88
CA ALA A 64 11.59 -30.38 -17.38
C ALA A 64 12.72 -30.42 -16.32
N GLY A 65 12.43 -30.93 -15.12
CA GLY A 65 13.43 -31.10 -14.05
C GLY A 65 13.74 -29.82 -13.28
N TYR A 66 12.92 -28.78 -13.41
CA TYR A 66 13.04 -27.58 -12.60
C TYR A 66 12.85 -27.86 -11.11
N ASN A 67 13.56 -27.06 -10.29
CA ASN A 67 13.69 -27.17 -8.84
C ASN A 67 14.27 -28.52 -8.38
N GLN A 68 14.92 -29.25 -9.28
CA GLN A 68 15.61 -30.50 -9.01
C GLN A 68 17.06 -30.37 -9.48
N ASN A 69 18.00 -30.98 -8.74
CA ASN A 69 19.42 -31.03 -9.10
C ASN A 69 20.08 -29.67 -9.39
N GLY A 70 19.58 -28.58 -8.78
CA GLY A 70 20.12 -27.23 -8.94
C GLY A 70 19.67 -26.49 -10.20
N LEU A 71 18.77 -27.09 -11.02
CA LEU A 71 18.13 -26.38 -12.12
C LEU A 71 17.00 -25.51 -11.57
N ASN A 72 17.18 -24.20 -11.60
CA ASN A 72 16.26 -23.24 -11.03
C ASN A 72 15.75 -22.29 -12.10
N TRP A 73 14.49 -21.88 -12.02
CA TRP A 73 13.94 -20.90 -12.93
C TRP A 73 14.39 -19.49 -12.55
N THR A 74 15.14 -18.83 -13.43
CA THR A 74 15.68 -17.49 -13.21
C THR A 74 15.41 -16.58 -14.41
N GLU A 75 15.52 -15.27 -14.19
CA GLU A 75 15.33 -14.31 -15.26
C GLU A 75 16.46 -14.42 -16.31
N GLU A 76 17.69 -14.68 -15.85
CA GLU A 76 18.88 -14.78 -16.69
C GLU A 76 18.77 -15.94 -17.68
N GLU A 77 18.28 -17.11 -17.25
CA GLU A 77 18.07 -18.24 -18.18
C GLU A 77 16.92 -18.00 -19.17
N ALA A 78 15.93 -17.19 -18.79
CA ALA A 78 14.79 -16.83 -19.65
C ALA A 78 15.14 -15.77 -20.71
N GLY A 79 16.34 -15.20 -20.65
CA GLY A 79 16.86 -14.27 -21.67
C GLY A 79 16.16 -12.90 -21.71
N ASN A 80 15.54 -12.50 -20.61
CA ASN A 80 14.87 -11.21 -20.51
C ASN A 80 15.87 -10.05 -20.69
N GLN A 81 15.50 -9.09 -21.54
CA GLN A 81 16.35 -7.94 -21.82
C GLN A 81 16.21 -6.87 -20.73
N PRO A 82 17.29 -6.13 -20.42
CA PRO A 82 17.21 -5.00 -19.49
C PRO A 82 16.22 -3.93 -19.96
N ASN A 83 15.28 -3.55 -19.10
CA ASN A 83 14.33 -2.46 -19.35
C ASN A 83 13.78 -1.89 -18.02
N ASP A 84 12.98 -0.83 -18.10
CA ASP A 84 12.18 -0.33 -16.97
C ASP A 84 11.20 -1.42 -16.50
N LYS A 85 11.25 -1.73 -15.20
CA LYS A 85 10.40 -2.73 -14.55
C LYS A 85 9.61 -2.06 -13.44
N ARG A 86 8.30 -2.17 -13.50
CA ARG A 86 7.38 -1.61 -12.51
C ARG A 86 6.69 -2.73 -11.77
N GLY A 87 6.72 -2.66 -10.44
CA GLY A 87 5.92 -3.51 -9.58
C GLY A 87 4.62 -2.81 -9.22
N VAL A 88 3.54 -3.58 -9.12
CA VAL A 88 2.28 -3.14 -8.53
C VAL A 88 2.01 -4.03 -7.33
N SER A 89 1.52 -3.45 -6.24
CA SER A 89 1.06 -4.17 -5.07
C SER A 89 -0.35 -3.72 -4.75
N SER A 90 -1.19 -4.66 -4.34
CA SER A 90 -2.56 -4.40 -3.90
C SER A 90 -2.82 -5.13 -2.60
N VAL A 91 -3.64 -4.53 -1.74
CA VAL A 91 -4.08 -5.13 -0.48
C VAL A 91 -5.59 -5.19 -0.46
N GLY A 92 -6.14 -6.39 -0.23
CA GLY A 92 -7.57 -6.66 -0.24
C GLY A 92 -7.93 -7.99 -0.90
N PRO A 93 -9.24 -8.29 -1.07
CA PRO A 93 -10.36 -7.55 -0.48
C PRO A 93 -10.45 -7.81 1.03
N PHE A 94 -10.94 -6.82 1.79
CA PHE A 94 -11.24 -6.97 3.21
C PHE A 94 -12.58 -6.31 3.51
N ASP A 95 -13.32 -6.90 4.45
CA ASP A 95 -14.49 -6.25 5.04
C ASP A 95 -14.00 -5.34 6.16
N LEU A 96 -14.47 -4.09 6.19
CA LEU A 96 -14.13 -3.12 7.24
C LEU A 96 -15.41 -2.75 8.03
N PRO A 97 -15.75 -3.52 9.08
CA PRO A 97 -16.86 -3.21 9.97
C PRO A 97 -16.73 -1.82 10.61
N ALA A 98 -17.87 -1.26 11.02
CA ALA A 98 -17.88 0.03 11.70
C ALA A 98 -17.04 -0.01 12.99
N GLY A 99 -16.03 0.85 13.06
CA GLY A 99 -15.12 0.96 14.21
C GLY A 99 -13.84 0.13 14.11
N GLU A 100 -13.64 -0.64 13.03
CA GLU A 100 -12.37 -1.33 12.78
C GLU A 100 -11.37 -0.45 12.00
N SER A 101 -10.09 -0.74 12.18
CA SER A 101 -8.98 -0.12 11.46
C SER A 101 -7.97 -1.20 11.07
N PHE A 102 -7.50 -1.19 9.82
CA PHE A 102 -6.36 -1.97 9.38
C PHE A 102 -5.16 -1.05 9.16
N GLU A 103 -4.00 -1.51 9.63
CA GLU A 103 -2.73 -0.85 9.43
C GLU A 103 -1.87 -1.72 8.51
N PHE A 104 -1.25 -1.09 7.51
CA PHE A 104 -0.40 -1.77 6.55
C PHE A 104 0.95 -1.06 6.44
N ASP A 105 2.00 -1.77 6.81
CA ASP A 105 3.37 -1.29 6.69
C ASP A 105 4.02 -1.82 5.41
N PHE A 106 4.50 -0.88 4.58
CA PHE A 106 5.23 -1.21 3.36
C PHE A 106 6.67 -0.73 3.47
N ALA A 107 7.60 -1.60 3.10
CA ALA A 107 9.00 -1.26 2.93
C ALA A 107 9.43 -1.57 1.49
N TYR A 108 9.95 -0.57 0.80
CA TYR A 108 10.52 -0.70 -0.55
C TYR A 108 12.05 -0.56 -0.46
N PRO A 109 12.78 -1.62 -0.08
CA PRO A 109 14.23 -1.57 -0.08
C PRO A 109 14.75 -1.43 -1.50
N TRP A 110 15.83 -0.68 -1.66
CA TRP A 110 16.59 -0.60 -2.90
C TRP A 110 18.03 -1.01 -2.63
N ALA A 111 18.67 -1.66 -3.59
CA ALA A 111 20.07 -2.04 -3.53
C ALA A 111 20.71 -2.02 -4.92
N ARG A 112 21.99 -1.64 -4.95
CA ARG A 112 22.84 -1.74 -6.12
C ARG A 112 24.24 -2.12 -5.68
N ALA A 113 24.74 -3.23 -6.19
CA ALA A 113 26.14 -3.60 -6.05
C ALA A 113 26.99 -2.76 -7.02
N TYR A 114 28.18 -2.35 -6.57
CA TYR A 114 29.14 -1.61 -7.40
C TYR A 114 30.11 -2.53 -8.14
N ASP A 115 30.21 -3.78 -7.69
CA ASP A 115 31.06 -4.83 -8.25
C ASP A 115 30.24 -6.11 -8.43
N GLY A 116 30.68 -6.99 -9.32
CA GLY A 116 30.04 -8.29 -9.57
C GLY A 116 29.03 -8.29 -10.72
N ASP A 117 28.14 -9.27 -10.68
CA ASP A 117 27.08 -9.50 -11.68
C ASP A 117 25.74 -8.87 -11.25
N PRO A 118 24.69 -8.86 -12.10
CA PRO A 118 23.37 -8.36 -11.70
C PRO A 118 22.81 -9.05 -10.44
N TRP A 119 23.09 -10.35 -10.27
CA TRP A 119 22.69 -11.12 -9.11
C TRP A 119 23.30 -10.59 -7.80
N SER A 120 24.48 -9.98 -7.86
CA SER A 120 25.11 -9.33 -6.70
C SER A 120 24.25 -8.20 -6.13
N SER A 121 23.51 -7.46 -6.98
CA SER A 121 22.54 -6.46 -6.50
C SER A 121 21.33 -7.09 -5.84
N ALA A 122 20.86 -8.25 -6.34
CA ALA A 122 19.77 -9.01 -5.74
C ALA A 122 20.15 -9.60 -4.37
N LEU A 123 21.40 -10.08 -4.21
CA LEU A 123 21.92 -10.54 -2.92
C LEU A 123 21.98 -9.40 -1.89
N LEU A 124 22.49 -8.24 -2.27
CA LEU A 124 22.51 -7.06 -1.41
C LEU A 124 21.08 -6.61 -1.04
N LEU A 125 20.13 -6.72 -1.97
CA LEU A 125 18.72 -6.44 -1.69
C LEU A 125 18.14 -7.39 -0.64
N LYS A 126 18.44 -8.70 -0.75
CA LYS A 126 18.03 -9.71 0.24
C LYS A 126 18.58 -9.40 1.63
N GLU A 127 19.86 -9.01 1.72
CA GLU A 127 20.49 -8.59 2.98
C GLU A 127 19.78 -7.39 3.60
N ARG A 128 19.53 -6.33 2.80
CA ARG A 128 18.82 -5.13 3.28
C ARG A 128 17.39 -5.43 3.71
N ALA A 129 16.68 -6.27 2.96
CA ALA A 129 15.32 -6.68 3.31
C ALA A 129 15.29 -7.47 4.63
N ALA A 130 16.27 -8.35 4.86
CA ALA A 130 16.40 -9.08 6.12
C ALA A 130 16.69 -8.12 7.30
N TYR A 131 17.60 -7.16 7.12
CA TYR A 131 17.90 -6.14 8.11
C TYR A 131 16.67 -5.29 8.48
N ILE A 132 15.94 -4.79 7.48
CA ILE A 132 14.73 -3.99 7.71
C ILE A 132 13.69 -4.81 8.47
N ARG A 133 13.47 -6.07 8.08
CA ARG A 133 12.54 -6.97 8.77
C ARG A 133 12.94 -7.18 10.23
N GLU A 134 14.21 -7.46 10.49
CA GLU A 134 14.73 -7.63 11.85
C GLU A 134 14.50 -6.37 12.69
N LYS A 135 14.81 -5.19 12.14
CA LYS A 135 14.60 -3.92 12.84
C LYS A 135 13.12 -3.66 13.14
N PHE A 136 12.27 -3.80 12.14
CA PHE A 136 10.83 -3.61 12.28
C PHE A 136 10.19 -4.59 13.29
N GLN A 137 10.62 -5.85 13.30
CA GLN A 137 10.11 -6.84 14.27
C GLN A 137 10.52 -6.53 15.71
N ASN A 138 11.70 -5.94 15.91
CA ASN A 138 12.18 -5.57 17.24
C ASN A 138 11.56 -4.25 17.73
N ASP A 139 11.38 -3.30 16.82
CA ASP A 139 10.84 -1.97 17.09
C ASP A 139 10.12 -1.45 15.83
N PRO A 140 8.78 -1.52 15.78
CA PRO A 140 8.01 -1.02 14.64
C PRO A 140 8.21 0.49 14.38
N GLU A 141 8.55 1.26 15.42
CA GLU A 141 8.82 2.70 15.31
C GLU A 141 10.27 3.01 14.90
N PHE A 142 11.12 1.99 14.72
CA PHE A 142 12.54 2.17 14.42
C PHE A 142 12.81 3.05 13.19
N PHE A 143 11.93 2.95 12.19
CA PHE A 143 12.02 3.74 10.94
C PHE A 143 11.18 5.02 10.99
N SER A 144 10.49 5.30 12.09
CA SER A 144 9.75 6.54 12.25
C SER A 144 10.73 7.70 12.48
N GLY A 145 10.98 8.49 11.43
CA GLY A 145 11.73 9.74 11.53
C GLY A 145 10.98 10.83 12.31
N VAL A 146 9.71 10.58 12.66
CA VAL A 146 8.87 11.44 13.47
C VAL A 146 8.73 10.75 14.82
N LYS A 147 9.38 11.28 15.86
CA LYS A 147 9.00 10.94 17.23
C LYS A 147 7.51 11.25 17.35
N ASP A 148 6.72 10.25 17.70
CA ASP A 148 5.29 10.37 17.96
C ASP A 148 4.98 11.73 18.58
N PHE A 149 4.46 12.66 17.77
CA PHE A 149 3.87 13.86 18.30
C PHE A 149 2.56 13.36 18.89
N LYS A 150 2.60 13.03 20.19
CA LYS A 150 1.37 12.78 20.94
C LYS A 150 0.55 14.03 20.81
N VAL A 151 -0.40 14.02 19.88
CA VAL A 151 -1.45 15.03 19.82
C VAL A 151 -2.05 14.99 21.23
N PRO A 152 -1.95 16.08 22.01
CA PRO A 152 -2.62 16.14 23.30
C PRO A 152 -4.05 15.70 23.04
N LYS A 153 -4.57 14.78 23.85
CA LYS A 153 -5.95 14.28 23.72
C LYS A 153 -6.90 15.43 24.09
N SER A 154 -6.97 16.45 23.24
CA SER A 154 -7.84 17.58 23.32
C SER A 154 -9.15 17.07 22.69
N SER A 155 -10.17 16.89 23.53
CA SER A 155 -11.38 16.13 23.19
C SER A 155 -12.34 16.93 22.30
N LEU A 156 -11.85 17.46 21.17
CA LEU A 156 -12.70 18.04 20.15
C LEU A 156 -13.65 16.95 19.66
N THR A 157 -14.95 17.12 19.92
CA THR A 157 -15.98 16.18 19.48
C THR A 157 -17.09 16.92 18.75
N ILE A 158 -17.61 16.33 17.69
CA ILE A 158 -18.66 16.90 16.86
C ILE A 158 -19.90 16.02 16.90
N THR A 159 -21.08 16.64 17.06
CA THR A 159 -22.36 15.93 17.12
C THR A 159 -23.49 16.79 16.54
N PRO A 160 -24.48 16.22 15.82
CA PRO A 160 -24.45 14.87 15.25
C PRO A 160 -23.46 14.81 14.07
N ASN A 161 -23.05 13.60 13.70
CA ASN A 161 -22.38 13.32 12.44
C ASN A 161 -23.02 12.04 11.87
N PRO A 162 -23.77 12.10 10.74
CA PRO A 162 -24.02 13.26 9.87
C PRO A 162 -24.88 14.38 10.47
N VAL A 163 -24.82 15.59 9.90
CA VAL A 163 -25.58 16.79 10.31
C VAL A 163 -26.20 17.50 9.11
N SER A 164 -27.40 18.06 9.25
CA SER A 164 -28.08 18.84 8.20
C SER A 164 -28.32 20.31 8.56
N GLU A 165 -28.37 20.66 9.85
CA GLU A 165 -28.69 22.02 10.29
C GLU A 165 -27.72 22.54 11.34
N MET A 166 -27.70 21.93 12.53
CA MET A 166 -26.94 22.44 13.67
C MET A 166 -25.88 21.44 14.10
N LEU A 167 -24.61 21.81 13.89
CA LEU A 167 -23.45 21.07 14.35
C LEU A 167 -23.02 21.60 15.72
N ARG A 168 -22.99 20.72 16.73
CA ARG A 168 -22.44 20.99 18.04
C ARG A 168 -21.00 20.51 18.11
N VAL A 169 -20.09 21.46 18.32
CA VAL A 169 -18.66 21.24 18.51
C VAL A 169 -18.35 21.40 20.00
N THR A 170 -17.96 20.33 20.68
CA THR A 170 -17.45 20.37 22.06
C THR A 170 -15.95 20.59 21.99
N LEU A 171 -15.46 21.62 22.67
CA LEU A 171 -14.08 22.07 22.60
C LEU A 171 -13.23 21.49 23.75
N PRO A 172 -11.89 21.50 23.63
CA PRO A 172 -11.00 21.05 24.68
C PRO A 172 -10.96 22.02 25.89
N GLY A 173 -11.98 21.95 26.75
CA GLY A 173 -12.14 22.91 27.84
C GLY A 173 -12.57 24.28 27.34
N GLU A 174 -12.26 25.35 28.07
CA GLU A 174 -12.59 26.72 27.67
C GLU A 174 -11.54 27.23 26.67
N THR A 175 -11.89 27.21 25.39
CA THR A 175 -10.94 27.51 24.30
C THR A 175 -11.22 28.87 23.67
N THR A 176 -10.14 29.56 23.28
CA THR A 176 -10.17 30.75 22.41
C THR A 176 -9.39 30.42 21.14
N GLY A 177 -10.03 30.61 19.99
CA GLY A 177 -9.45 30.18 18.71
C GLY A 177 -10.38 30.42 17.53
N ILE A 178 -10.05 29.81 16.40
CA ILE A 178 -10.83 29.87 15.16
C ILE A 178 -11.19 28.45 14.74
N ILE A 179 -12.47 28.20 14.52
CA ILE A 179 -12.95 26.99 13.86
C ILE A 179 -13.08 27.29 12.36
N THR A 180 -12.42 26.51 11.52
CA THR A 180 -12.57 26.58 10.06
C THR A 180 -13.09 25.25 9.52
N ILE A 181 -14.13 25.32 8.68
CA ILE A 181 -14.69 24.19 7.95
C ILE A 181 -14.20 24.26 6.51
N PHE A 182 -13.65 23.15 6.02
CA PHE A 182 -13.16 22.98 4.66
C PHE A 182 -14.02 21.97 3.92
N ASN A 183 -14.26 22.19 2.63
CA ASN A 183 -14.82 21.16 1.77
C ASN A 183 -13.78 20.05 1.49
N SER A 184 -14.20 18.99 0.79
CA SER A 184 -13.33 17.86 0.44
C SER A 184 -12.13 18.21 -0.46
N MET A 185 -12.10 19.41 -1.06
CA MET A 185 -10.96 19.91 -1.83
C MET A 185 -10.00 20.77 -1.01
N GLY A 186 -10.23 20.92 0.30
CA GLY A 186 -9.41 21.75 1.19
C GLY A 186 -9.66 23.25 1.07
N VAL A 187 -10.79 23.66 0.46
CA VAL A 187 -11.19 25.07 0.37
C VAL A 187 -12.00 25.45 1.62
N PRO A 188 -11.63 26.53 2.34
CA PRO A 188 -12.39 26.99 3.50
C PRO A 188 -13.76 27.51 3.06
N VAL A 189 -14.83 26.98 3.65
CA VAL A 189 -16.22 27.35 3.37
C VAL A 189 -16.86 28.14 4.51
N LEU A 190 -16.34 28.02 5.73
CA LEU A 190 -16.85 28.72 6.91
C LEU A 190 -15.73 28.90 7.93
N SER A 191 -15.55 30.11 8.47
CA SER A 191 -14.62 30.39 9.57
C SER A 191 -15.32 31.16 10.67
N ILE A 192 -15.18 30.69 11.91
CA ILE A 192 -15.91 31.19 13.07
C ILE A 192 -14.96 31.34 14.25
N SER A 193 -14.98 32.50 14.90
CA SER A 193 -14.25 32.70 16.14
C SER A 193 -14.95 32.05 17.34
N VAL A 194 -14.12 31.51 18.22
CA VAL A 194 -14.47 31.00 19.54
C VAL A 194 -13.71 31.85 20.55
N ASN A 195 -14.41 32.34 21.57
CA ASN A 195 -13.81 33.18 22.60
C ASN A 195 -14.21 32.66 23.97
N HIS A 196 -13.27 31.96 24.62
CA HIS A 196 -13.44 31.34 25.93
C HIS A 196 -14.77 30.56 26.04
N GLN A 197 -14.91 29.55 25.18
CA GLN A 197 -16.09 28.68 25.16
C GLN A 197 -15.67 27.21 25.19
N SER A 198 -16.47 26.38 25.85
CA SER A 198 -16.34 24.91 25.84
C SER A 198 -17.26 24.21 24.84
N VAL A 199 -18.22 24.93 24.26
CA VAL A 199 -19.13 24.41 23.23
C VAL A 199 -19.43 25.50 22.22
N LYS A 200 -19.43 25.14 20.93
CA LYS A 200 -19.87 25.99 19.83
C LYS A 200 -20.95 25.29 19.02
N ASN A 201 -22.08 25.97 18.82
CA ASN A 201 -23.12 25.53 17.89
C ASN A 201 -22.96 26.29 16.57
N ILE A 202 -22.90 25.56 15.47
CA ILE A 202 -22.65 26.07 14.13
C ILE A 202 -23.83 25.68 13.24
N ASN A 203 -24.46 26.67 12.59
CA ASN A 203 -25.47 26.40 11.57
C ASN A 203 -24.76 26.05 10.25
N VAL A 204 -24.98 24.84 9.77
CA VAL A 204 -24.39 24.27 8.55
C VAL A 204 -25.43 24.05 7.43
N SER A 205 -26.67 24.49 7.62
CA SER A 205 -27.76 24.32 6.64
C SER A 205 -27.49 24.94 5.26
N ALA A 206 -26.56 25.90 5.19
CA ALA A 206 -26.14 26.53 3.94
C ALA A 206 -25.05 25.76 3.19
N LEU A 207 -24.45 24.73 3.80
CA LEU A 207 -23.46 23.89 3.14
C LEU A 207 -24.15 22.90 2.20
N GLU A 208 -23.54 22.67 1.04
CA GLU A 208 -24.00 21.63 0.11
C GLU A 208 -23.80 20.24 0.74
N ASN A 209 -24.53 19.24 0.24
CA ASN A 209 -24.34 17.86 0.69
C ASN A 209 -22.94 17.37 0.33
N GLY A 210 -22.16 16.94 1.32
CA GLY A 210 -20.79 16.47 1.07
C GLY A 210 -20.02 16.10 2.34
N ILE A 211 -18.73 15.82 2.15
CA ILE A 211 -17.76 15.57 3.22
C ILE A 211 -17.01 16.85 3.52
N TYR A 212 -16.88 17.17 4.81
CA TYR A 212 -16.21 18.36 5.29
C TYR A 212 -15.17 18.01 6.36
N ILE A 213 -14.12 18.82 6.44
CA ILE A 213 -13.09 18.76 7.48
C ILE A 213 -13.25 19.99 8.37
N LEU A 214 -13.29 19.80 9.70
CA LEU A 214 -13.32 20.88 10.68
C LEU A 214 -11.97 20.93 11.40
N ILE A 215 -11.37 22.12 11.43
CA ILE A 215 -10.11 22.39 12.13
C ILE A 215 -10.37 23.46 13.19
N LEU A 216 -9.85 23.25 14.40
CA LEU A 216 -9.75 24.25 15.44
C LEU A 216 -8.29 24.72 15.50
N GLU A 217 -8.08 26.01 15.34
CA GLU A 217 -6.81 26.69 15.60
C GLU A 217 -6.95 27.46 16.91
N ASP A 218 -6.44 26.90 17.99
CA ASP A 218 -6.23 27.60 19.26
C ASP A 218 -4.76 28.06 19.37
N GLY A 219 -4.46 28.90 20.37
CA GLY A 219 -3.14 29.52 20.51
C GLY A 219 -2.02 28.59 21.00
N ASP A 220 -2.26 27.28 21.06
CA ASP A 220 -1.37 26.24 21.59
C ASP A 220 -0.82 25.31 20.49
#